data_AF-A0A2R4N2D0-F1
#
_entry.id   AF-A0A2R4N2D0-F1
#
_cell.length_a   1.000
_cell.length_b   1.000
_cell.length_c   1.000
_cell.angle_alpha   90.00
_cell.angle_beta   90.00
_cell.angle_gamma   90.00
#
_symmetry.space_group_name_H-M   'P 1'
#
loop_
_entity.id
_entity.type
_entity.pdbx_description
1 polymer ?
#
loop_
_entity_poly.entity_id
_entity_poly.type
_entity_poly.pdbx_seq_one_letter_code
_entity_poly.pdbx_strand_id
1 'polypeptide(L)'
;MNWTKEAEAALEKVPFFVRPMARKAVEEYCKKHGIGTITEAEVKAAREKFLAGVDEEPKPGEPKPTKVAIVRCDIVSETCPGVGCMNAWNKRKVHFEQYGPEAELIGVFTCGGCSGRRVYRLVKKLKDYGLDVVHLSSCMLMDGDYPKCPFKQIIKEGILGQGVRVVEGTHH
;
A
#
# COMPACT_ATOMS: atom_id res chain seq x y z
N MET A 1 -27.07 -14.88 -12.35
CA MET A 1 -27.01 -15.49 -11.00
C MET A 1 -27.76 -14.61 -10.04
N ASN A 2 -28.36 -15.17 -8.99
CA ASN A 2 -29.12 -14.39 -8.02
C ASN A 2 -28.17 -13.87 -6.94
N TRP A 3 -27.97 -12.55 -6.88
CA TRP A 3 -27.20 -11.90 -5.82
C TRP A 3 -28.14 -11.53 -4.67
N THR A 4 -27.77 -11.90 -3.45
CA THR A 4 -28.44 -11.44 -2.24
C THR A 4 -28.03 -9.99 -1.92
N LYS A 5 -28.83 -9.28 -1.11
CA LYS A 5 -28.50 -7.89 -0.71
C LYS A 5 -27.18 -7.83 0.06
N GLU A 6 -26.93 -8.85 0.86
CA GLU A 6 -25.72 -9.02 1.66
C GLU A 6 -24.49 -9.24 0.76
N ALA A 7 -24.63 -10.01 -0.33
CA ALA A 7 -23.58 -10.21 -1.32
C ALA A 7 -23.25 -8.91 -2.09
N GLU A 8 -24.25 -8.12 -2.45
CA GLU A 8 -24.02 -6.83 -3.11
C GLU A 8 -23.30 -5.83 -2.20
N ALA A 9 -23.72 -5.73 -0.93
CA ALA A 9 -23.04 -4.89 0.05
C ALA A 9 -21.58 -5.33 0.30
N ALA A 10 -21.31 -6.64 0.28
CA ALA A 10 -19.95 -7.16 0.39
C ALA A 10 -19.08 -6.79 -0.82
N LEU A 11 -19.65 -6.79 -2.03
CA LEU A 11 -18.96 -6.38 -3.25
C LEU A 11 -18.66 -4.87 -3.29
N GLU A 12 -19.49 -4.03 -2.68
CA GLU A 12 -19.25 -2.59 -2.62
C GLU A 12 -17.97 -2.20 -1.85
N LYS A 13 -17.54 -3.05 -0.90
CA LYS A 13 -16.28 -2.88 -0.17
C LYS A 13 -15.05 -3.04 -1.08
N VAL A 14 -15.20 -3.68 -2.23
CA VAL A 14 -14.14 -3.82 -3.23
C VAL A 14 -13.93 -2.47 -3.95
N PRO A 15 -12.68 -2.01 -4.20
CA PRO A 15 -12.46 -0.75 -4.90
C PRO A 15 -13.13 -0.71 -6.28
N PHE A 16 -13.75 0.43 -6.61
CA PHE A 16 -14.65 0.55 -7.77
C PHE A 16 -14.05 0.07 -9.11
N PHE A 17 -12.74 0.27 -9.30
CA PHE A 17 -12.04 -0.07 -10.55
C PHE A 17 -11.80 -1.57 -10.73
N VAL A 18 -11.84 -2.36 -9.64
CA VAL A 18 -11.76 -3.84 -9.69
C VAL A 18 -13.12 -4.52 -9.47
N ARG A 19 -14.17 -3.78 -9.07
CA ARG A 19 -15.53 -4.35 -8.88
C ARG A 19 -16.05 -5.16 -10.07
N PRO A 20 -15.92 -4.73 -11.34
CA PRO A 20 -16.40 -5.52 -12.47
C PRO A 20 -15.67 -6.87 -12.58
N MET A 21 -14.36 -6.88 -12.32
CA MET A 21 -13.54 -8.08 -12.32
C MET A 21 -13.87 -8.99 -11.14
N ALA A 22 -14.06 -8.42 -9.95
CA ALA A 22 -14.45 -9.16 -8.75
C ALA A 22 -15.82 -9.83 -8.90
N ARG A 23 -16.83 -9.11 -9.43
CA ARG A 23 -18.16 -9.67 -9.71
C ARG A 23 -18.06 -10.88 -10.64
N LYS A 24 -17.32 -10.75 -11.74
CA LYS A 24 -17.09 -11.84 -12.70
C LYS A 24 -16.41 -13.05 -12.05
N ALA A 25 -15.40 -12.82 -11.22
CA ALA A 25 -14.69 -13.89 -10.52
C ALA A 25 -15.60 -14.65 -9.54
N VAL A 26 -16.45 -13.94 -8.79
CA VAL A 26 -17.46 -14.54 -7.89
C VAL A 26 -18.46 -15.38 -8.68
N GLU A 27 -18.96 -14.86 -9.79
CA GLU A 27 -19.92 -15.59 -10.65
C GLU A 27 -19.29 -16.85 -11.27
N GLU A 28 -18.05 -16.77 -11.75
CA GLU A 28 -17.33 -17.95 -12.27
C GLU A 28 -17.07 -18.99 -11.18
N TYR A 29 -16.72 -18.56 -9.97
CA TYR A 29 -16.57 -19.43 -8.81
C TYR A 29 -17.87 -20.17 -8.50
N CYS A 30 -18.97 -19.44 -8.37
CA CYS A 30 -20.28 -20.03 -8.08
C CYS A 30 -20.73 -20.99 -9.19
N LYS A 31 -20.44 -20.64 -10.46
CA LYS A 31 -20.79 -21.48 -11.61
C LYS A 31 -20.06 -22.82 -11.57
N LYS A 32 -18.78 -22.80 -11.20
CA LYS A 32 -17.94 -24.01 -11.07
C LYS A 32 -18.39 -24.92 -9.91
N HIS A 33 -18.99 -24.36 -8.87
CA HIS A 33 -19.46 -25.11 -7.70
C HIS A 33 -20.97 -25.40 -7.73
N GLY A 34 -21.66 -25.09 -8.84
CA GLY A 34 -23.10 -25.33 -8.97
C GLY A 34 -23.98 -24.46 -8.06
N ILE A 35 -23.46 -23.33 -7.57
CA ILE A 35 -24.16 -22.42 -6.66
C ILE A 35 -25.03 -21.46 -7.47
N GLY A 36 -26.36 -21.53 -7.29
CA GLY A 36 -27.33 -20.70 -8.01
C GLY A 36 -27.59 -19.32 -7.39
N THR A 37 -27.36 -19.19 -6.09
CA THR A 37 -27.59 -17.97 -5.30
C THR A 37 -26.29 -17.56 -4.61
N ILE A 38 -25.83 -16.35 -4.88
CA ILE A 38 -24.59 -15.79 -4.34
C ILE A 38 -24.92 -15.08 -3.03
N THR A 39 -24.39 -15.59 -1.92
CA THR A 39 -24.48 -14.99 -0.59
C THR A 39 -23.17 -14.29 -0.22
N GLU A 40 -23.14 -13.64 0.94
CA GLU A 40 -21.93 -13.02 1.47
C GLU A 40 -20.77 -14.02 1.59
N ALA A 41 -21.06 -15.30 1.89
CA ALA A 41 -20.05 -16.33 2.08
C ALA A 41 -19.27 -16.62 0.78
N GLU A 42 -19.95 -16.68 -0.36
CA GLU A 42 -19.33 -16.92 -1.66
C GLU A 42 -18.55 -15.70 -2.14
N VAL A 43 -19.05 -14.48 -1.85
CA VAL A 43 -18.30 -13.25 -2.11
C VAL A 43 -17.01 -13.22 -1.28
N LYS A 44 -17.07 -13.62 -0.01
CA LYS A 44 -15.89 -13.74 0.87
C LYS A 44 -14.92 -14.82 0.37
N ALA A 45 -15.41 -16.01 0.04
CA ALA A 45 -14.57 -17.11 -0.46
C ALA A 45 -13.90 -16.78 -1.80
N ALA A 46 -14.62 -16.11 -2.71
CA ALA A 46 -14.04 -15.63 -3.95
C ALA A 46 -13.07 -14.46 -3.71
N ARG A 47 -13.36 -13.56 -2.77
CA ARG A 47 -12.42 -12.51 -2.36
C ARG A 47 -11.12 -13.11 -1.80
N GLU A 48 -11.18 -14.07 -0.90
CA GLU A 48 -9.98 -14.76 -0.41
C GLU A 48 -9.20 -15.44 -1.54
N LYS A 49 -9.88 -16.02 -2.52
CA LYS A 49 -9.22 -16.76 -3.61
C LYS A 49 -8.66 -15.87 -4.73
N PHE A 50 -9.26 -14.71 -4.98
CA PHE A 50 -8.94 -13.84 -6.12
C PHE A 50 -8.39 -12.46 -5.74
N LEU A 51 -8.52 -12.05 -4.46
CA LEU A 51 -8.01 -10.80 -3.89
C LEU A 51 -7.05 -11.05 -2.72
N ALA A 52 -6.56 -12.30 -2.53
CA ALA A 52 -5.53 -12.64 -1.55
C ALA A 52 -4.40 -11.60 -1.56
N GLY A 53 -4.16 -10.97 -0.41
CA GLY A 53 -3.07 -10.00 -0.22
C GLY A 53 -3.39 -8.53 -0.46
N VAL A 54 -4.65 -8.15 -0.70
CA VAL A 54 -5.08 -6.74 -0.72
C VAL A 54 -6.20 -6.55 0.30
N ASP A 55 -5.87 -5.89 1.41
CA ASP A 55 -6.80 -5.53 2.50
C ASP A 55 -7.42 -6.74 3.24
N GLU A 56 -6.59 -7.71 3.65
CA GLU A 56 -6.99 -8.67 4.69
C GLU A 56 -7.02 -7.94 6.04
N GLU A 57 -8.18 -7.94 6.69
CA GLU A 57 -8.29 -7.50 8.08
C GLU A 57 -7.62 -8.55 8.98
N PRO A 58 -6.89 -8.13 10.04
CA PRO A 58 -6.28 -9.06 10.98
C PRO A 58 -7.35 -9.98 11.58
N LYS A 59 -7.02 -11.25 11.84
CA LYS A 59 -7.97 -12.14 12.52
C LYS A 59 -8.29 -11.58 13.92
N PRO A 60 -9.50 -11.85 14.46
CA PRO A 60 -9.83 -11.43 15.82
C PRO A 60 -8.78 -11.92 16.83
N GLY A 61 -8.10 -10.98 17.49
CA GLY A 61 -7.03 -11.26 18.47
C GLY A 61 -5.60 -11.07 17.95
N GLU A 62 -5.39 -10.86 16.64
CA GLU A 62 -4.09 -10.51 16.08
C GLU A 62 -3.83 -8.99 16.11
N PRO A 63 -2.60 -8.54 16.37
CA PRO A 63 -2.27 -7.12 16.34
C PRO A 63 -2.40 -6.58 14.91
N LYS A 64 -2.97 -5.38 14.77
CA LYS A 64 -3.06 -4.70 13.48
C LYS A 64 -1.64 -4.39 12.97
N PRO A 65 -1.27 -4.86 11.76
CA PRO A 65 0.06 -4.60 11.22
C PRO A 65 0.23 -3.12 10.92
N THR A 66 1.41 -2.56 11.24
CA THR A 66 1.77 -1.21 10.81
C THR A 66 2.07 -1.23 9.31
N LYS A 67 1.35 -0.43 8.52
CA LYS A 67 1.51 -0.38 7.07
C LYS A 67 2.40 0.78 6.66
N VAL A 68 3.53 0.43 6.04
CA VAL A 68 4.63 1.32 5.71
C VAL A 68 4.74 1.48 4.20
N ALA A 69 5.06 2.68 3.72
CA ALA A 69 5.45 2.93 2.34
C ALA A 69 6.78 3.70 2.25
N ILE A 70 7.49 3.58 1.13
CA ILE A 70 8.76 4.29 0.88
C ILE A 70 8.61 5.17 -0.36
N VAL A 71 8.93 6.46 -0.20
CA VAL A 71 9.12 7.40 -1.30
C VAL A 71 10.60 7.48 -1.65
N ARG A 72 10.94 7.30 -2.92
CA ARG A 72 12.31 7.36 -3.45
C ARG A 72 12.50 8.60 -4.34
N CYS A 73 13.74 9.07 -4.46
CA CYS A 73 14.11 10.07 -5.46
C CYS A 73 13.97 9.46 -6.87
N ASP A 74 13.31 10.19 -7.77
CA ASP A 74 13.04 9.79 -9.14
C ASP A 74 14.32 9.74 -10.01
N ILE A 75 15.23 10.69 -9.80
CA ILE A 75 16.51 10.73 -10.52
C ILE A 75 17.38 9.54 -10.09
N VAL A 76 17.47 9.27 -8.79
CA VAL A 76 18.27 8.16 -8.27
C VAL A 76 17.67 6.80 -8.63
N SER A 77 16.35 6.69 -8.80
CA SER A 77 15.74 5.40 -9.15
C SER A 77 16.13 4.87 -10.52
N GLU A 78 16.56 5.75 -11.44
CA GLU A 78 17.04 5.34 -12.77
C GLU A 78 18.33 4.52 -12.71
N THR A 79 19.16 4.74 -11.68
CA THR A 79 20.44 4.03 -11.49
C THR A 79 20.48 3.17 -10.22
N CYS A 80 19.44 3.23 -9.40
CA CYS A 80 19.34 2.48 -8.15
C CYS A 80 18.04 1.68 -8.10
N PRO A 81 18.08 0.34 -8.06
CA PRO A 81 16.89 -0.49 -7.89
C PRO A 81 16.33 -0.47 -6.45
N GLY A 82 17.01 0.17 -5.50
CA GLY A 82 16.56 0.27 -4.10
C GLY A 82 16.99 -0.90 -3.21
N VAL A 83 18.01 -1.66 -3.60
CA VAL A 83 18.53 -2.81 -2.85
C VAL A 83 18.86 -2.47 -1.39
N GLY A 84 19.47 -1.31 -1.12
CA GLY A 84 19.74 -0.86 0.26
C GLY A 84 18.47 -0.64 1.08
N CYS A 85 17.46 0.00 0.49
CA CYS A 85 16.16 0.23 1.14
C CYS A 85 15.48 -1.11 1.48
N MET A 86 15.47 -2.04 0.52
CA MET A 86 14.84 -3.36 0.69
C MET A 86 15.60 -4.23 1.70
N ASN A 87 16.93 -4.19 1.68
CA ASN A 87 17.75 -4.91 2.65
C ASN A 87 17.52 -4.40 4.08
N ALA A 88 17.42 -3.07 4.27
CA ALA A 88 17.13 -2.48 5.57
C ALA A 88 15.73 -2.86 6.06
N TRP A 89 14.72 -2.87 5.17
CA TRP A 89 13.37 -3.34 5.48
C TRP A 89 13.35 -4.83 5.87
N ASN A 90 13.88 -5.69 5.01
CA ASN A 90 13.86 -7.16 5.18
C ASN A 90 14.58 -7.60 6.45
N LYS A 91 15.66 -6.90 6.83
CA LYS A 91 16.44 -7.19 8.03
C LYS A 91 15.99 -6.38 9.25
N ARG A 92 14.99 -5.50 9.12
CA ARG A 92 14.53 -4.56 10.16
C ARG A 92 15.69 -3.80 10.82
N LYS A 93 16.47 -3.09 10.01
CA LYS A 93 17.67 -2.35 10.47
C LYS A 93 17.57 -0.86 10.20
N VAL A 94 18.42 -0.09 10.87
CA VAL A 94 18.55 1.36 10.66
C VAL A 94 17.21 2.03 10.97
N HIS A 95 16.59 2.73 10.01
CA HIS A 95 15.34 3.45 10.23
C HIS A 95 14.12 2.51 10.37
N PHE A 96 14.28 1.20 10.17
CA PHE A 96 13.22 0.20 10.29
C PHE A 96 13.24 -0.62 11.59
N GLU A 97 14.16 -0.35 12.53
CA GLU A 97 14.25 -1.08 13.81
C GLU A 97 13.01 -0.88 14.72
N GLN A 98 12.27 0.20 14.49
CA GLN A 98 11.05 0.54 15.21
C GLN A 98 9.83 -0.33 14.84
N TYR A 99 9.93 -1.19 13.83
CA TYR A 99 8.81 -1.98 13.33
C TYR A 99 8.90 -3.44 13.74
N GLY A 100 7.79 -3.97 14.27
CA GLY A 100 7.66 -5.39 14.58
C GLY A 100 7.61 -6.29 13.34
N PRO A 101 7.62 -7.62 13.56
CA PRO A 101 7.54 -8.62 12.48
C PRO A 101 6.23 -8.53 11.68
N GLU A 102 5.15 -8.07 12.30
CA GLU A 102 3.85 -7.87 11.67
C GLU A 102 3.80 -6.68 10.71
N ALA A 103 4.74 -5.74 10.75
CA ALA A 103 4.69 -4.58 9.87
C ALA A 103 4.81 -4.95 8.39
N GLU A 104 4.05 -4.26 7.54
CA GLU A 104 3.94 -4.54 6.11
C GLU A 104 4.48 -3.39 5.28
N LEU A 105 5.26 -3.71 4.23
CA LEU A 105 5.65 -2.72 3.22
C LEU A 105 4.64 -2.78 2.09
N ILE A 106 3.72 -1.81 2.07
CA ILE A 106 2.58 -1.80 1.15
C ILE A 106 2.82 -0.95 -0.11
N GLY A 107 3.96 -0.27 -0.21
CA GLY A 107 4.29 0.51 -1.39
C GLY A 107 5.72 1.04 -1.42
N VAL A 108 6.32 0.99 -2.61
CA VAL A 108 7.59 1.66 -2.91
C VAL A 108 7.41 2.41 -4.22
N PHE A 109 7.59 3.73 -4.20
CA PHE A 109 7.35 4.57 -5.38
C PHE A 109 8.27 5.79 -5.40
N THR A 110 8.41 6.41 -6.57
CA THR A 110 9.24 7.60 -6.75
C THR A 110 8.44 8.90 -6.54
N CYS A 111 9.13 9.98 -6.18
CA CYS A 111 8.54 11.30 -6.09
C CYS A 111 8.10 11.86 -7.47
N GLY A 112 8.60 11.31 -8.58
CA GLY A 112 8.29 11.74 -9.95
C GLY A 112 8.91 13.07 -10.35
N GLY A 113 9.99 13.50 -9.70
CA GLY A 113 10.69 14.77 -10.00
C GLY A 113 9.90 16.06 -9.73
N CYS A 114 8.71 15.96 -9.14
CA CYS A 114 7.75 17.05 -8.99
C CYS A 114 7.77 17.63 -7.56
N SER A 115 7.18 18.82 -7.37
CA SER A 115 6.92 19.51 -6.10
C SER A 115 5.90 18.81 -5.18
N GLY A 116 5.91 17.48 -5.15
CA GLY A 116 5.10 16.65 -4.24
C GLY A 116 3.71 16.27 -4.75
N ARG A 117 3.23 16.78 -5.90
CA ARG A 117 1.89 16.45 -6.42
C ARG A 117 1.68 14.95 -6.67
N ARG A 118 2.70 14.26 -7.19
CA ARG A 118 2.65 12.79 -7.37
C ARG A 118 2.58 12.09 -6.02
N VAL A 119 3.46 12.47 -5.08
CA VAL A 119 3.51 11.88 -3.74
C VAL A 119 2.16 12.06 -3.03
N TYR A 120 1.60 13.26 -3.05
CA TYR A 120 0.29 13.55 -2.46
C TYR A 120 -0.80 12.59 -2.97
N ARG A 121 -0.92 12.42 -4.29
CA ARG A 121 -1.92 11.54 -4.91
C ARG A 121 -1.73 10.07 -4.54
N LEU A 122 -0.48 9.58 -4.55
CA LEU A 122 -0.17 8.19 -4.23
C LEU A 122 -0.38 7.89 -2.74
N VAL A 123 0.01 8.80 -1.86
CA VAL A 123 -0.26 8.71 -0.42
C VAL A 123 -1.76 8.69 -0.16
N LYS A 124 -2.53 9.61 -0.77
CA LYS A 124 -3.99 9.60 -0.67
C LYS A 124 -4.58 8.25 -1.06
N LYS A 125 -4.06 7.64 -2.12
CA LYS A 125 -4.52 6.32 -2.58
C LYS A 125 -4.11 5.19 -1.64
N LEU A 126 -2.89 5.23 -1.10
CA LEU A 126 -2.38 4.25 -0.15
C LEU A 126 -3.15 4.25 1.19
N LYS A 127 -3.78 5.37 1.56
CA LYS A 127 -4.70 5.42 2.71
C LYS A 127 -5.90 4.48 2.57
N ASP A 128 -6.38 4.26 1.35
CA ASP A 128 -7.44 3.27 1.09
C ASP A 128 -7.01 1.85 1.48
N TYR A 129 -5.70 1.61 1.54
CA TYR A 129 -5.06 0.35 1.93
C TYR A 129 -4.49 0.38 3.35
N GLY A 130 -4.90 1.35 4.18
CA GLY A 130 -4.54 1.44 5.59
C GLY A 130 -3.13 1.97 5.89
N LEU A 131 -2.51 2.75 5.00
CA LEU A 131 -1.19 3.37 5.21
C LEU A 131 -1.09 4.13 6.54
N ASP A 132 -0.08 3.80 7.35
CA ASP A 132 0.22 4.46 8.63
C ASP A 132 1.46 5.36 8.53
N VAL A 133 2.52 4.90 7.86
CA VAL A 133 3.82 5.58 7.84
C VAL A 133 4.41 5.65 6.44
N VAL A 134 5.00 6.80 6.09
CA VAL A 134 5.80 6.97 4.88
C VAL A 134 7.25 7.29 5.24
N HIS A 135 8.17 6.51 4.69
CA HIS A 135 9.59 6.82 4.72
C HIS A 135 9.98 7.68 3.52
N LEU A 136 10.65 8.80 3.77
CA LEU A 136 11.43 9.50 2.76
C LEU A 136 12.79 8.81 2.65
N SER A 137 13.08 8.16 1.53
CA SER A 137 14.28 7.35 1.38
C SER A 137 15.56 8.16 1.57
N SER A 138 16.63 7.52 2.05
CA SER A 138 17.93 8.16 2.28
C SER A 138 18.43 8.93 1.04
N CYS A 139 18.10 8.48 -0.17
CA CYS A 139 18.47 9.18 -1.42
C CYS A 139 17.80 10.56 -1.61
N MET A 140 16.71 10.85 -0.90
CA MET A 140 16.06 12.18 -0.88
C MET A 140 16.69 13.13 0.14
N LEU A 141 17.50 12.59 1.05
CA LEU A 141 18.09 13.29 2.19
C LEU A 141 19.60 13.51 2.03
N MET A 142 20.19 12.98 0.96
CA MET A 142 21.62 13.15 0.68
C MET A 142 21.97 14.63 0.52
N ASP A 143 23.09 15.00 1.12
CA ASP A 143 23.75 16.30 1.03
C ASP A 143 25.22 16.09 0.57
N GLY A 144 25.88 17.12 0.05
CA GLY A 144 27.27 17.07 -0.42
C GLY A 144 27.38 17.21 -1.94
N ASP A 145 28.17 16.33 -2.59
CA ASP A 145 28.40 16.33 -4.04
C ASP A 145 27.15 15.91 -4.86
N TYR A 146 26.09 15.47 -4.17
CA TYR A 146 24.82 15.15 -4.79
C TYR A 146 23.85 16.34 -4.72
N PRO A 147 23.15 16.69 -5.82
CA PRO A 147 22.17 17.77 -5.80
C PRO A 147 21.09 17.57 -4.72
N LYS A 148 20.98 18.54 -3.81
CA LYS A 148 19.95 18.53 -2.77
C LYS A 148 18.56 18.52 -3.39
N CYS A 149 17.66 17.68 -2.88
CA CYS A 149 16.28 17.68 -3.32
C CYS A 149 15.60 19.02 -2.95
N PRO A 150 15.13 19.83 -3.92
CA PRO A 150 14.50 21.12 -3.63
C PRO A 150 13.08 20.97 -3.06
N PHE A 151 12.49 19.78 -3.20
CA PHE A 151 11.10 19.53 -2.85
C PHE A 151 10.92 18.70 -1.58
N LYS A 152 12.00 18.30 -0.89
CA LYS A 152 11.91 17.40 0.27
C LYS A 152 10.96 17.91 1.35
N GLN A 153 11.03 19.20 1.65
CA GLN A 153 10.22 19.83 2.70
C GLN A 153 8.74 19.88 2.32
N ILE A 154 8.43 20.33 1.10
CA ILE A 154 7.05 20.37 0.58
C ILE A 154 6.44 18.97 0.51
N ILE A 155 7.23 17.96 0.11
CA ILE A 155 6.79 16.56 0.10
C ILE A 155 6.46 16.09 1.53
N LYS A 156 7.34 16.33 2.49
CA LYS A 156 7.15 15.97 3.90
C LYS A 156 5.88 16.60 4.47
N GLU A 157 5.71 17.91 4.29
CA GLU A 157 4.55 18.66 4.75
C GLU A 157 3.25 18.17 4.09
N GLY A 158 3.30 17.86 2.78
CA GLY A 158 2.15 17.31 2.05
C GLY A 158 1.72 15.91 2.50
N ILE A 159 2.63 15.10 3.06
CA ILE A 159 2.30 13.81 3.66
C ILE A 159 1.72 14.01 5.07
N LEU A 160 2.39 14.84 5.90
CA LEU A 160 1.94 15.16 7.24
C LEU A 160 0.53 15.79 7.24
N GLY A 161 0.25 16.68 6.29
CA GLY A 161 -1.07 17.29 6.10
C GLY A 161 -2.18 16.30 5.74
N GLN A 162 -1.86 15.08 5.32
CA GLN A 162 -2.82 13.99 5.11
C GLN A 162 -3.04 13.11 6.35
N GLY A 163 -2.42 13.47 7.49
CA GLY A 163 -2.49 12.72 8.75
C GLY A 163 -1.64 11.44 8.74
N VAL A 164 -0.64 11.35 7.85
CA VAL A 164 0.24 10.18 7.73
C VAL A 164 1.58 10.51 8.37
N ARG A 165 2.10 9.59 9.21
CA ARG A 165 3.39 9.78 9.88
C ARG A 165 4.52 9.74 8.84
N VAL A 166 5.52 10.59 9.00
CA VAL A 166 6.72 10.60 8.16
C VAL A 166 7.94 10.20 8.96
N VAL A 167 8.77 9.33 8.37
CA VAL A 167 10.11 9.00 8.86
C VAL A 167 11.12 9.40 7.78
N GLU A 168 12.20 10.06 8.18
CA GLU A 168 13.27 10.47 7.27
C GLU A 168 14.40 9.44 7.32
N GLY A 169 14.59 8.73 6.22
CA GLY A 169 15.67 7.75 6.05
C GLY A 169 15.15 6.34 5.80
N THR A 170 16.02 5.51 5.22
CA THR A 170 15.78 4.06 5.05
C THR A 170 16.98 3.25 5.52
N HIS A 171 18.16 3.47 4.93
CA HIS A 171 19.35 2.61 5.16
C HIS A 171 20.64 3.39 5.42
N HIS A 172 20.58 4.72 5.36
CA HIS A 172 21.57 5.67 5.88
C HIS A 172 20.86 6.64 6.82
#